data_AF-A0A443SKM4-F1
#
_entry.id   AF-A0A443SKM4-F1
#
_cell.length_a   1.000
_cell.length_b   1.000
_cell.length_c   1.000
_cell.angle_alpha   90.00
_cell.angle_beta   90.00
_cell.angle_gamma   90.00
#
_symmetry.space_group_name_H-M   'P 1'
#
loop_
_entity.id
_entity.type
_entity.pdbx_description
1 polymer ?
#
loop_
_entity_poly.entity_id
_entity_poly.type
_entity_poly.pdbx_seq_one_letter_code
_entity_poly.pdbx_strand_id
1 'polypeptide(L)'
;MESTGRAYEAKAAQQTSPGALLMCDIKEVYPSPDVTIYRVDSDGSNPFLLDVHRTEQVLQQNLLRVLVTVNVNDVQLLERFGGQPSIFECLVTIPLPDKKNLYYKKQITYIPGESCFNSFA
;
A
#
# COMPACT_ATOMS: atom_id res chain seq x y z
N MET A 1 13.81 -7.44 -56.07
CA MET A 1 12.52 -7.60 -55.38
C MET A 1 12.80 -7.63 -53.89
N GLU A 2 12.51 -6.52 -53.23
CA GLU A 2 12.73 -6.29 -51.81
C GLU A 2 11.79 -7.17 -50.97
N SER A 3 12.37 -7.93 -50.04
CA SER A 3 11.63 -8.54 -48.94
C SER A 3 11.93 -7.69 -47.71
N THR A 4 11.04 -6.74 -47.42
CA THR A 4 11.10 -5.91 -46.22
C THR A 4 10.70 -6.76 -45.01
N GLY A 5 11.64 -6.85 -44.07
CA GLY A 5 11.44 -7.52 -42.79
C GLY A 5 10.30 -6.86 -42.00
N ARG A 6 9.45 -7.70 -41.43
CA ARG A 6 8.59 -7.30 -40.31
C ARG A 6 9.29 -7.70 -39.03
N ALA A 7 10.05 -6.76 -38.46
CA ALA A 7 10.39 -6.80 -37.06
C ALA A 7 9.08 -6.68 -36.28
N TYR A 8 8.66 -7.79 -35.65
CA TYR A 8 7.66 -7.76 -34.61
C TYR A 8 8.34 -7.14 -33.38
N GLU A 9 8.17 -5.83 -33.20
CA GLU A 9 8.38 -5.22 -31.89
C GLU A 9 7.31 -5.78 -30.95
N ALA A 10 7.66 -6.87 -30.28
CA ALA A 10 6.99 -7.24 -29.04
C ALA A 10 7.25 -6.07 -28.08
N LYS A 11 6.30 -5.13 -28.00
CA LYS A 11 6.20 -4.23 -26.86
C LYS A 11 6.20 -5.15 -25.65
N ALA A 12 7.30 -5.16 -24.91
CA ALA A 12 7.40 -5.87 -23.65
C ALA A 12 6.19 -5.41 -22.83
N ALA A 13 5.20 -6.29 -22.71
CA ALA A 13 4.15 -6.12 -21.72
C ALA A 13 4.95 -5.98 -20.42
N GLN A 14 4.89 -4.79 -19.85
CA GLN A 14 5.57 -4.47 -18.61
C GLN A 14 5.03 -5.49 -17.61
N GLN A 15 5.81 -6.53 -17.36
CA GLN A 15 5.41 -7.66 -16.55
C GLN A 15 5.43 -7.13 -15.13
N THR A 16 4.36 -6.45 -14.74
CA THR A 16 4.08 -6.05 -13.37
C THR A 16 4.07 -7.35 -12.60
N SER A 17 5.13 -7.59 -11.85
CA SER A 17 5.19 -8.68 -10.88
C SER A 17 3.88 -8.66 -10.08
N PRO A 18 3.23 -9.81 -9.86
CA PRO A 18 1.99 -9.88 -9.12
C PRO A 18 2.15 -9.24 -7.74
N GLY A 19 1.12 -8.52 -7.29
CA GLY A 19 1.17 -7.69 -6.10
C GLY A 19 -0.03 -6.77 -5.96
N ALA A 20 0.05 -5.83 -5.03
CA ALA A 20 -1.01 -4.88 -4.74
C ALA A 20 -0.47 -3.48 -4.39
N LEU A 21 -1.27 -2.47 -4.68
CA LEU A 21 -1.05 -1.12 -4.17
C LEU A 21 -1.88 -0.95 -2.89
N LEU A 22 -1.20 -0.81 -1.75
CA LEU A 22 -1.86 -0.47 -0.49
C LEU A 22 -1.98 1.05 -0.40
N MET A 23 -3.13 1.52 0.07
CA MET A 23 -3.44 2.94 0.12
C MET A 23 -4.13 3.32 1.43
N CYS A 24 -3.60 4.31 2.11
CA CYS A 24 -4.20 4.96 3.26
C CYS A 24 -4.52 6.41 2.89
N ASP A 25 -5.80 6.70 2.65
CA ASP A 25 -6.32 8.02 2.27
C ASP A 25 -7.00 8.68 3.47
N ILE A 26 -6.36 9.70 4.02
CA ILE A 26 -6.87 10.49 5.14
C ILE A 26 -7.36 11.82 4.58
N LYS A 27 -8.66 12.10 4.75
CA LYS A 27 -9.29 13.34 4.29
C LYS A 27 -9.59 14.27 5.46
N GLU A 28 -9.51 15.57 5.20
CA GLU A 28 -9.93 16.64 6.13
C GLU A 28 -9.25 16.56 7.51
N VAL A 29 -7.93 16.39 7.54
CA VAL A 29 -7.15 16.26 8.78
C VAL A 29 -6.36 17.53 9.10
N TYR A 30 -6.30 17.89 10.38
CA TYR A 30 -5.41 18.92 10.92
C TYR A 30 -5.06 18.60 12.39
N PRO A 31 -3.79 18.75 12.82
CA PRO A 31 -2.59 19.04 12.01
C PRO A 31 -2.20 17.87 11.09
N SER A 32 -1.10 18.00 10.33
CA SER A 32 -0.60 16.91 9.48
C SER A 32 -0.32 15.66 10.33
N PRO A 33 -0.92 14.49 10.00
CA PRO A 33 -0.74 13.26 10.76
C PRO A 33 0.55 12.52 10.38
N ASP A 34 1.15 11.84 11.34
CA ASP A 34 2.16 10.81 11.06
C ASP A 34 1.44 9.53 10.63
N VAL A 35 1.84 8.96 9.50
CA VAL A 35 1.20 7.78 8.92
C VAL A 35 2.25 6.73 8.64
N THR A 36 2.03 5.51 9.12
CA THR A 36 2.93 4.38 8.90
C THR A 36 2.12 3.19 8.41
N ILE A 37 2.63 2.51 7.39
CA ILE A 37 2.09 1.22 6.95
C ILE A 37 3.11 0.14 7.28
N TYR A 38 2.67 -0.92 7.95
CA TYR A 38 3.53 -2.05 8.30
C TYR A 38 2.77 -3.37 8.17
N ARG A 39 3.52 -4.45 7.99
CA ARG A 39 3.00 -5.81 8.03
C ARG A 39 3.13 -6.36 9.45
N VAL A 40 2.17 -7.18 9.89
CA VAL A 40 2.21 -7.92 11.16
C VAL A 40 1.93 -9.41 10.92
N ASP A 41 2.30 -10.24 11.89
CA ASP A 41 1.87 -11.64 11.95
C ASP A 41 0.36 -11.76 12.27
N SER A 42 -0.17 -12.97 12.17
CA SER A 42 -1.60 -13.26 12.40
C SER A 42 -2.07 -12.93 13.82
N ASP A 43 -1.17 -12.89 14.79
CA ASP A 43 -1.42 -12.48 16.17
C ASP A 43 -1.19 -10.97 16.42
N GLY A 44 -0.85 -10.21 15.37
CA GLY A 44 -0.54 -8.78 15.45
C GLY A 44 0.88 -8.47 15.94
N SER A 45 1.75 -9.47 16.07
CA SER A 45 3.14 -9.29 16.50
C SER A 45 4.09 -9.03 15.32
N ASN A 46 5.38 -8.81 15.65
CA ASN A 46 6.49 -8.66 14.71
C ASN A 46 6.24 -7.64 13.57
N PRO A 47 6.07 -6.35 13.90
CA PRO A 47 5.83 -5.32 12.90
C PRO A 47 7.01 -5.19 11.95
N PHE A 48 6.73 -5.29 10.65
CA PHE A 48 7.67 -5.05 9.57
C PHE A 48 7.28 -3.76 8.83
N LEU A 49 8.07 -2.71 9.02
CA LEU A 49 7.84 -1.40 8.39
C LEU A 49 8.01 -1.50 6.88
N LEU A 50 7.05 -0.92 6.16
CA LEU A 50 7.13 -0.79 4.70
C LEU A 50 7.66 0.61 4.35
N ASP A 51 8.40 0.69 3.24
CA ASP A 51 8.78 1.97 2.66
C ASP A 51 7.58 2.55 1.91
N VAL A 52 7.11 3.70 2.37
CA VAL A 52 5.85 4.30 1.90
C VAL A 52 6.12 5.59 1.14
N HIS A 53 5.34 5.81 0.09
CA HIS A 53 5.27 7.09 -0.57
C HIS A 53 4.16 7.93 0.06
N ARG A 54 4.47 9.17 0.44
CA ARG A 54 3.53 10.10 1.07
C ARG A 54 3.32 11.31 0.19
N THR A 55 2.06 11.67 -0.01
CA THR A 55 1.67 12.93 -0.66
C THR A 55 0.70 13.68 0.24
N GLU A 56 0.84 14.99 0.28
CA GLU A 56 -0.03 15.89 1.04
C GLU A 56 -0.63 16.92 0.08
N GLN A 57 -1.92 17.19 0.24
CA GLN A 57 -2.64 18.21 -0.49
C GLN A 57 -3.38 19.12 0.51
N VAL A 58 -3.13 20.42 0.44
CA VAL A 58 -3.92 21.40 1.19
C VAL A 58 -5.30 21.53 0.55
N LEU A 59 -6.34 21.38 1.36
CA LEU A 59 -7.73 21.57 0.99
C LEU A 59 -8.16 23.02 1.34
N GLN A 60 -9.23 23.18 2.11
CA GLN A 60 -9.73 24.47 2.59
C GLN A 60 -9.35 24.68 4.06
N GLN A 61 -9.16 25.93 4.48
CA GLN A 61 -9.02 26.31 5.90
C GLN A 61 -7.92 25.53 6.66
N ASN A 62 -6.78 25.27 6.02
CA ASN A 62 -5.65 24.48 6.54
C ASN A 62 -5.92 22.98 6.76
N LEU A 63 -7.08 22.47 6.34
CA LEU A 63 -7.32 21.03 6.30
C LEU A 63 -6.46 20.38 5.22
N LEU A 64 -5.95 19.20 5.51
CA LEU A 64 -5.10 18.42 4.61
C LEU A 64 -5.83 17.17 4.13
N ARG A 65 -5.51 16.74 2.91
CA ARG A 65 -5.64 15.35 2.49
C ARG A 65 -4.24 14.74 2.48
N VAL A 66 -4.06 13.64 3.19
CA VAL A 66 -2.80 12.90 3.24
C VAL A 66 -3.02 11.52 2.64
N LEU A 67 -2.25 11.22 1.61
CA LEU A 67 -2.30 9.95 0.89
C LEU A 67 -0.97 9.24 1.07
N VAL A 68 -1.00 8.07 1.70
CA VAL A 68 0.16 7.21 1.86
C VAL A 68 -0.05 5.92 1.10
N THR A 69 0.89 5.59 0.23
CA THR A 69 0.83 4.41 -0.63
C THR A 69 2.08 3.56 -0.53
N VAL A 70 1.93 2.26 -0.75
CA VAL A 70 3.06 1.34 -0.91
C VAL A 70 2.68 0.22 -1.87
N ASN A 71 3.62 -0.13 -2.75
CA ASN A 71 3.51 -1.31 -3.59
C ASN A 71 4.05 -2.50 -2.83
N VAL A 72 3.25 -3.55 -2.72
CA VAL A 72 3.69 -4.85 -2.21
C VAL A 72 3.75 -5.83 -3.37
N ASN A 73 4.77 -6.69 -3.33
CA ASN A 73 5.08 -7.64 -4.38
C ASN A 73 4.94 -9.06 -3.83
N ASP A 74 4.20 -9.92 -4.52
CA ASP A 74 3.90 -11.27 -4.05
C ASP A 74 5.13 -12.12 -3.86
N VAL A 75 6.09 -12.02 -4.79
CA VAL A 75 7.36 -12.76 -4.71
C VAL A 75 8.11 -12.36 -3.44
N GLN A 76 8.24 -11.06 -3.17
CA GLN A 76 8.92 -10.57 -1.96
C GLN A 76 8.19 -10.96 -0.68
N LEU A 77 6.86 -10.95 -0.69
CA LEU A 77 6.06 -11.38 0.46
C LEU A 77 6.22 -12.87 0.72
N LEU A 78 6.18 -13.71 -0.32
CA LEU A 78 6.35 -15.15 -0.23
C LEU A 78 7.77 -15.53 0.21
N GLU A 79 8.79 -14.91 -0.38
CA GLU A 79 10.19 -15.14 -0.03
C GLU A 79 10.49 -14.78 1.43
N ARG A 80 9.87 -13.70 1.94
CA ARG A 80 10.16 -13.17 3.26
C ARG A 80 9.30 -13.74 4.37
N PHE A 81 8.01 -13.95 4.10
CA PHE A 81 7.02 -14.31 5.11
C PHE A 81 6.35 -15.66 4.84
N GLY A 82 6.66 -16.32 3.72
CA GLY A 82 6.03 -17.58 3.32
C GLY A 82 4.64 -17.41 2.72
N GLY A 83 3.95 -18.53 2.46
CA GLY A 83 2.60 -18.57 1.88
C GLY A 83 1.45 -18.20 2.81
N GLN A 84 1.72 -17.58 3.96
CA GLN A 84 0.69 -17.16 4.90
C GLN A 84 0.07 -15.81 4.50
N PRO A 85 -1.18 -15.53 4.90
CA PRO A 85 -1.77 -14.21 4.70
C PRO A 85 -0.90 -13.11 5.30
N SER A 86 -0.67 -12.06 4.52
CA SER A 86 0.01 -10.84 4.97
C SER A 86 -1.03 -9.87 5.51
N ILE A 87 -0.91 -9.55 6.80
CA ILE A 87 -1.76 -8.56 7.45
C ILE A 87 -1.04 -7.23 7.44
N PHE A 88 -1.63 -6.21 6.83
CA PHE A 88 -1.08 -4.86 6.80
C PHE A 88 -1.91 -3.93 7.67
N GLU A 89 -1.24 -3.09 8.45
CA GLU A 89 -1.85 -2.07 9.28
C GLU A 89 -1.40 -0.68 8.83
N CYS A 90 -2.36 0.22 8.58
CA CYS A 90 -2.12 1.65 8.52
C CYS A 90 -2.38 2.26 9.90
N LEU A 91 -1.32 2.78 10.52
CA LEU A 91 -1.38 3.53 11.77
C LEU A 91 -1.28 5.03 11.45
N VAL A 92 -2.31 5.77 11.86
CA VAL A 92 -2.39 7.23 11.77
C VAL A 92 -2.27 7.80 13.17
N THR A 93 -1.29 8.68 13.38
CA THR A 93 -1.08 9.39 14.63
C THR A 93 -1.26 10.88 14.38
N ILE A 94 -2.19 11.51 15.10
CA ILE A 94 -2.41 12.96 15.04
C ILE A 94 -1.73 13.58 16.26
N PRO A 95 -0.63 14.33 16.09
CA PRO A 95 0.02 15.01 17.19
C PRO A 95 -0.88 16.14 17.69
N LEU A 96 -1.12 16.20 19.00
CA LEU A 96 -1.90 17.28 19.63
C LEU A 96 -0.99 18.08 20.58
N PRO A 97 -0.96 19.42 20.51
CA PRO A 97 -0.02 20.25 21.28
C PRO A 97 -0.04 20.02 22.79
N ASP A 98 -1.23 19.79 23.36
CA ASP A 98 -1.44 19.72 24.83
C ASP A 98 -2.21 18.47 25.27
N LYS A 99 -2.30 17.45 24.41
CA LYS A 99 -3.10 16.24 24.68
C LYS A 99 -2.34 14.99 24.26
N LYS A 100 -2.80 13.84 24.77
CA LYS A 100 -2.41 12.56 24.19
C LYS A 100 -2.75 12.57 22.70
N ASN A 101 -1.78 12.15 21.89
CA ASN A 101 -1.96 11.95 20.46
C ASN A 101 -3.19 11.07 20.21
N LEU A 102 -3.92 11.39 19.13
CA LEU A 102 -4.99 10.52 18.66
C LEU A 102 -4.39 9.46 17.76
N TYR A 103 -4.79 8.20 17.98
CA TYR A 103 -4.33 7.07 17.19
C TYR A 103 -5.51 6.43 16.49
N TYR A 104 -5.35 6.18 15.21
CA TYR A 104 -6.29 5.43 14.41
C TYR A 104 -5.57 4.32 13.67
N LYS A 105 -6.14 3.13 13.68
CA LYS A 105 -5.55 1.95 13.05
C LYS A 105 -6.57 1.27 12.16
N LYS A 106 -6.15 0.94 10.94
CA LYS A 106 -6.93 0.10 10.02
C LYS A 106 -6.07 -1.03 9.50
N GLN A 107 -6.70 -2.19 9.38
CA GLN A 107 -6.05 -3.43 9.00
C GLN A 107 -6.69 -3.96 7.72
N ILE A 108 -5.86 -4.55 6.87
CA ILE A 108 -6.28 -5.33 5.70
C ILE A 108 -5.52 -6.65 5.69
N THR A 109 -6.16 -7.70 5.22
CA THR A 109 -5.53 -9.00 4.99
C THR A 109 -5.36 -9.19 3.50
N TYR A 110 -4.16 -9.57 3.09
CA TYR A 110 -3.77 -9.79 1.71
C TYR A 110 -3.18 -11.20 1.57
N ILE A 111 -3.56 -11.93 0.53
CA ILE A 111 -3.08 -13.28 0.28
C ILE A 111 -2.24 -13.24 -1.02
N PRO A 112 -0.90 -13.32 -0.92
CA PRO A 112 -0.03 -13.31 -2.09
C PRO A 112 -0.32 -14.49 -3.03
N GLY A 113 -0.33 -14.25 -4.34
CA GLY A 113 -0.53 -15.30 -5.35
C GLY A 113 -1.99 -15.73 -5.57
N GLU A 114 -2.94 -15.28 -4.73
CA GLU A 114 -4.35 -15.38 -5.06
C GLU A 114 -4.75 -14.20 -5.95
N SER A 115 -5.08 -14.49 -7.21
CA SER A 115 -5.83 -13.53 -8.00
C SER A 115 -7.20 -13.37 -7.34
N CYS A 116 -7.54 -12.17 -6.87
CA CYS A 116 -8.88 -11.85 -6.40
C CYS A 116 -9.87 -11.95 -7.58
N PHE A 117 -10.23 -13.16 -7.99
CA PHE A 117 -11.44 -13.41 -8.74
C PHE A 117 -12.59 -13.17 -7.77
N ASN A 118 -13.06 -11.93 -7.71
CA ASN A 118 -14.36 -11.62 -7.17
C ASN A 118 -15.42 -12.32 -8.05
N SER A 119 -15.73 -13.58 -7.75
CA SER A 119 -17.02 -14.16 -8.10
C SER A 119 -18.04 -13.58 -7.12
N PHE A 120 -18.59 -12.43 -7.46
CA PHE A 120 -19.89 -12.02 -6.92
C PHE A 120 -20.93 -12.94 -7.56
N ALA A 121 -21.45 -13.87 -6.75
CA ALA A 121 -22.70 -14.58 -7.02
C ALA A 121 -23.87 -13.78 -6.46
#